data_AF-A0AB34TN46-F1
#
_entry.id   AF-A0AB34TN46-F1
#
_cell.length_a   1.000
_cell.length_b   1.000
_cell.length_c   1.000
_cell.angle_alpha   90.00
_cell.angle_beta   90.00
_cell.angle_gamma   90.00
#
_symmetry.space_group_name_H-M   'P 1'
#
loop_
_entity.id
_entity.type
_entity.pdbx_description
1 polymer ?
#
loop_
_entity_poly.entity_id
_entity_poly.type
_entity_poly.pdbx_seq_one_letter_code
_entity_poly.pdbx_strand_id
1 'polypeptide(L)'
;MFGALLAAAGVLVLTLVTPWQASLLGYVLVGLGCANIAPALFSLAGHQTRMPGALAITAVSTLGFAGILAGPALIGFAANHFGLIAAFVGVATALLLVAMSTRWLRV
;
A
#
# COMPACT_ATOMS: atom_id res chain seq x y z
N MET A 1 -6.37 -2.08 8.66
CA MET A 1 -5.97 -0.98 9.58
C MET A 1 -4.53 -1.13 10.07
N PHE A 2 -4.20 -2.01 11.03
CA PHE A 2 -2.83 -2.09 11.59
C PHE A 2 -1.74 -2.30 10.53
N GLY A 3 -1.92 -3.24 9.59
CA GLY A 3 -0.94 -3.44 8.50
C GLY A 3 -0.71 -2.21 7.61
N ALA A 4 -1.76 -1.44 7.30
CA ALA A 4 -1.66 -0.23 6.47
C ALA A 4 -0.99 0.93 7.23
N LEU A 5 -1.29 1.09 8.52
CA LEU A 5 -0.59 2.04 9.39
C LEU A 5 0.90 1.70 9.50
N LEU A 6 1.22 0.42 9.67
CA LEU A 6 2.60 -0.05 9.78
C LEU A 6 3.38 0.17 8.47
N ALA A 7 2.74 -0.12 7.33
CA ALA A 7 3.33 0.15 6.02
C ALA A 7 3.56 1.65 5.79
N ALA A 8 2.60 2.51 6.13
CA ALA A 8 2.75 3.96 6.02
C ALA A 8 3.88 4.49 6.91
N ALA A 9 3.97 4.01 8.16
CA ALA A 9 5.07 4.34 9.06
C ALA A 9 6.43 3.86 8.51
N GLY A 10 6.49 2.66 7.94
CA GLY A 10 7.69 2.13 7.28
C GLY A 10 8.16 2.99 6.11
N VAL A 11 7.24 3.46 5.26
CA VAL A 11 7.56 4.37 4.14
C VAL A 11 8.04 5.73 4.64
N LEU A 12 7.45 6.27 5.72
CA LEU A 12 7.92 7.52 6.33
C LEU A 12 9.31 7.39 6.95
N VAL A 13 9.59 6.28 7.63
CA VAL A 13 10.94 5.99 8.18
C VAL A 13 11.96 5.84 7.05
N LEU A 14 11.59 5.11 5.99
CA LEU A 14 12.44 4.92 4.80
C LEU A 14 12.81 6.25 4.13
N THR A 15 11.93 7.26 4.19
CA THR A 15 12.08 8.50 3.43
C THR A 15 12.67 9.66 4.23
N LEU A 16 12.31 9.78 5.51
CA LEU A 16 12.71 10.92 6.34
C LEU A 16 13.99 10.66 7.13
N VAL A 17 14.42 9.41 7.25
CA VAL A 17 15.57 9.02 8.09
C VAL A 17 16.77 8.65 7.21
N THR A 18 17.84 9.45 7.32
CA THR A 18 19.04 9.38 6.48
C THR A 18 19.97 8.16 6.69
N PRO A 19 20.18 7.60 7.91
CA PRO A 19 21.05 6.43 8.06
C PRO A 19 20.49 5.19 7.37
N TRP A 20 21.35 4.47 6.64
CA TRP A 20 20.99 3.27 5.88
C TRP A 20 20.37 2.17 6.75
N GLN A 21 20.75 2.09 8.03
CA GLN A 21 20.15 1.15 8.99
C GLN A 21 18.66 1.43 9.22
N ALA A 22 18.26 2.71 9.23
CA ALA A 22 16.86 3.10 9.36
C ALA A 22 16.07 2.78 8.09
N SER A 23 16.68 2.91 6.90
CA SER A 23 16.06 2.47 5.65
C SER A 23 15.76 0.97 5.65
N LEU A 24 16.67 0.15 6.18
CA LEU A 24 16.45 -1.30 6.34
C LEU A 24 15.28 -1.60 7.29
N LEU A 25 15.22 -0.91 8.44
CA LEU A 25 14.08 -1.00 9.34
C LEU A 25 12.77 -0.57 8.66
N GLY A 26 12.81 0.50 7.87
CA GLY A 26 11.70 0.96 7.04
C GLY A 26 11.21 -0.12 6.09
N TYR A 27 12.10 -0.78 5.34
CA TYR A 27 11.75 -1.89 4.45
C TYR A 27 11.14 -3.08 5.20
N VAL A 28 11.66 -3.43 6.38
CA VAL A 28 11.08 -4.49 7.23
C VAL A 28 9.66 -4.13 7.66
N LEU A 29 9.43 -2.89 8.10
CA LEU A 29 8.11 -2.40 8.50
C LEU A 29 7.12 -2.39 7.33
N VAL A 30 7.56 -1.95 6.14
CA VAL A 30 6.74 -2.00 4.93
C VAL A 30 6.39 -3.44 4.58
N GLY A 31 7.36 -4.36 4.60
CA GLY A 31 7.13 -5.78 4.34
C GLY A 31 6.12 -6.39 5.30
N LEU A 32 6.26 -6.12 6.60
CA LEU A 32 5.36 -6.63 7.64
C LEU A 32 3.96 -6.04 7.50
N GLY A 33 3.84 -4.75 7.16
CA GLY A 33 2.57 -4.11 6.86
C GLY A 33 1.87 -4.72 5.64
N CYS A 34 2.59 -4.86 4.52
CA CYS A 34 2.10 -5.44 3.28
C CYS A 34 1.68 -6.91 3.42
N ALA A 35 2.41 -7.71 4.21
CA ALA A 35 2.10 -9.10 4.50
C ALA A 35 0.71 -9.27 5.13
N ASN A 36 0.23 -8.27 5.88
CA ASN A 36 -1.11 -8.28 6.45
C ASN A 36 -2.18 -7.68 5.51
N ILE A 37 -1.81 -6.77 4.61
CA ILE A 37 -2.76 -6.10 3.70
C ILE A 37 -3.24 -7.05 2.60
N ALA A 38 -2.34 -7.79 1.97
CA ALA A 38 -2.67 -8.68 0.85
C ALA A 38 -3.72 -9.76 1.22
N PRO A 39 -3.52 -10.61 2.24
CA PRO A 39 -4.52 -11.62 2.63
C PRO A 39 -5.82 -10.98 3.13
N ALA A 40 -5.77 -9.82 3.78
CA ALA A 40 -6.97 -9.11 4.21
C ALA A 40 -7.81 -8.64 3.00
N LEU A 41 -7.18 -8.14 1.93
CA LEU A 41 -7.88 -7.74 0.71
C LEU A 41 -8.56 -8.94 0.03
N PHE A 42 -7.88 -10.08 -0.07
CA PHE A 42 -8.48 -11.28 -0.64
C PHE A 42 -9.62 -11.84 0.22
N SER A 43 -9.47 -11.80 1.55
CA SER A 43 -10.56 -12.18 2.47
C SER A 43 -11.79 -11.29 2.28
N LEU A 44 -11.62 -9.97 2.23
CA LEU A 44 -12.71 -9.02 1.99
C LEU A 44 -13.38 -9.24 0.62
N ALA A 45 -12.60 -9.53 -0.41
CA ALA A 45 -13.12 -9.83 -1.75
C ALA A 45 -13.87 -11.18 -1.82
N GLY A 46 -13.52 -12.14 -0.97
CA GLY A 46 -14.25 -13.40 -0.84
C GLY A 46 -15.55 -13.27 -0.03
N HIS A 47 -15.57 -12.39 0.98
CA HIS A 47 -16.73 -12.18 1.87
C HIS A 47 -17.76 -11.17 1.35
N GLN A 48 -17.43 -10.35 0.35
CA GLN A 48 -18.41 -9.44 -0.24
C GLN A 48 -19.52 -10.21 -0.97
N THR A 49 -20.73 -9.65 -0.99
CA THR A 49 -21.93 -10.28 -1.58
C THR A 49 -22.47 -9.56 -2.81
N ARG A 50 -21.83 -8.47 -3.26
CA ARG A 50 -22.28 -7.67 -4.42
C ARG A 50 -21.96 -8.32 -5.77
N MET A 51 -20.89 -9.12 -5.84
CA MET A 51 -20.53 -9.85 -7.06
C MET A 51 -20.15 -11.31 -6.75
N PRO A 52 -20.18 -12.21 -7.76
CA PRO A 52 -19.68 -13.58 -7.60
C PRO A 52 -18.23 -13.61 -7.12
N GLY A 53 -17.93 -14.45 -6.12
CA GLY A 53 -16.59 -14.50 -5.49
C GLY A 53 -15.44 -14.74 -6.48
N ALA A 54 -15.66 -15.57 -7.52
CA ALA A 54 -14.66 -15.79 -8.56
C ALA A 54 -14.29 -14.49 -9.31
N LEU A 55 -15.29 -13.70 -9.70
CA LEU A 55 -15.07 -12.40 -10.36
C LEU A 55 -14.41 -11.39 -9.42
N ALA A 56 -14.72 -11.46 -8.11
CA ALA A 56 -14.12 -10.58 -7.12
C ALA A 56 -12.62 -10.77 -6.97
N ILE A 57 -12.19 -12.02 -6.84
CA ILE A 57 -10.78 -12.35 -6.70
C ILE A 57 -10.02 -12.00 -7.98
N THR A 58 -10.60 -12.27 -9.15
CA THR A 58 -10.02 -11.84 -10.44
C THR A 58 -9.87 -10.32 -10.50
N ALA A 59 -10.91 -9.55 -10.19
CA ALA A 59 -10.86 -8.08 -10.22
C ALA A 59 -9.78 -7.51 -9.28
N VAL A 60 -9.68 -8.04 -8.06
CA VAL A 60 -8.63 -7.63 -7.10
C VAL A 60 -7.24 -7.97 -7.63
N SER A 61 -7.06 -9.14 -8.25
CA SER A 61 -5.78 -9.56 -8.80
C SER A 61 -5.38 -8.71 -10.01
N THR A 62 -6.33 -8.42 -10.91
CA THR A 62 -6.12 -7.52 -12.06
C THR A 62 -5.71 -6.13 -11.60
N LEU A 63 -6.40 -5.56 -10.60
CA LEU A 63 -6.00 -4.29 -10.00
C LEU A 63 -4.62 -4.36 -9.33
N GLY A 64 -4.29 -5.48 -8.68
CA GLY A 64 -2.97 -5.71 -8.10
C GLY A 64 -1.86 -5.68 -9.15
N PHE A 65 -2.01 -6.43 -10.24
CA PHE A 65 -1.03 -6.41 -11.34
C PHE A 65 -0.95 -5.06 -12.04
N ALA A 66 -2.09 -4.40 -12.27
CA ALA A 66 -2.11 -3.04 -12.80
C ALA A 66 -1.33 -2.07 -11.91
N GLY A 67 -1.48 -2.19 -10.58
CA GLY A 67 -0.73 -1.40 -9.61
C GLY A 67 0.77 -1.69 -9.63
N ILE A 68 1.19 -2.95 -9.79
CA ILE A 68 2.61 -3.33 -9.92
C ILE A 68 3.24 -2.70 -11.17
N LEU A 69 2.50 -2.66 -12.28
CA LEU A 69 2.98 -2.07 -13.53
C LEU A 69 2.95 -0.54 -13.51
N ALA A 70 1.87 0.06 -13.01
CA ALA A 70 1.70 1.51 -12.99
C ALA A 70 2.49 2.19 -11.88
N GLY A 71 2.72 1.51 -10.75
CA GLY A 71 3.34 2.06 -9.55
C GLY A 71 4.68 2.75 -9.81
N PRO A 72 5.70 2.07 -10.39
CA PRO A 72 7.00 2.67 -10.66
C PRO A 72 6.92 3.87 -11.62
N ALA A 73 6.06 3.80 -12.65
CA ALA A 73 5.90 4.88 -13.62
C ALA A 73 5.27 6.13 -12.97
N LEU A 74 4.22 5.95 -12.16
CA LEU A 74 3.57 7.03 -11.43
C LEU A 74 4.51 7.66 -10.40
N ILE A 75 5.24 6.84 -9.65
CA ILE A 75 6.22 7.31 -8.66
C ILE A 75 7.36 8.06 -9.36
N GLY A 76 7.89 7.54 -10.47
CA GLY A 76 8.96 8.19 -11.23
C GLY A 76 8.52 9.53 -11.84
N PHE A 77 7.31 9.60 -12.39
CA PHE A 77 6.74 10.84 -12.93
C PHE A 77 6.56 11.90 -11.83
N ALA A 78 6.05 11.50 -10.66
CA ALA A 78 5.92 12.37 -9.50
C ALA A 78 7.30 12.82 -8.96
N ALA A 79 8.27 11.91 -8.92
CA ALA A 79 9.63 12.20 -8.46
C ALA A 79 10.34 13.20 -9.38
N ASN A 80 10.08 13.16 -10.70
CA ASN A 80 10.66 14.10 -11.64
C ASN A 80 10.12 15.54 -11.49
N HIS A 81 8.86 15.70 -11.07
CA HIS A 81 8.24 17.03 -10.89
C HIS A 81 8.41 17.61 -9.49
N PHE A 82 8.30 16.77 -8.44
CA PHE A 82 8.23 17.20 -7.04
C PHE A 82 9.43 16.73 -6.19
N GLY A 83 10.31 15.89 -6.76
CA GLY A 83 11.42 15.27 -6.04
C GLY A 83 11.05 13.93 -5.40
N LEU A 84 12.08 13.13 -5.11
CA LEU A 84 11.95 11.75 -4.63
C LEU A 84 11.21 11.66 -3.27
N ILE A 85 11.52 12.57 -2.35
CA ILE A 85 10.91 12.61 -1.02
C ILE A 85 9.40 12.86 -1.12
N ALA A 86 8.99 13.85 -1.92
CA ALA A 86 7.58 14.16 -2.11
C ALA A 86 6.81 12.99 -2.76
N ALA A 87 7.43 12.30 -3.73
CA ALA A 87 6.83 11.13 -4.37
C ALA A 87 6.57 10.00 -3.37
N PHE A 88 7.54 9.65 -2.52
CA PHE A 88 7.33 8.61 -1.51
C PHE A 88 6.43 9.04 -0.35
N VAL A 89 6.41 10.32 0.03
CA VAL A 89 5.39 10.84 0.96
C VAL A 89 3.99 10.65 0.36
N GLY A 90 3.83 10.85 -0.94
CA GLY A 90 2.60 10.51 -1.67
C GLY A 90 2.21 9.02 -1.56
N VAL A 91 3.20 8.11 -1.57
CA VAL A 91 2.94 6.68 -1.33
C VAL A 91 2.48 6.44 0.11
N ALA A 92 3.11 7.10 1.09
CA ALA A 92 2.71 7.00 2.49
C ALA A 92 1.27 7.52 2.71
N THR A 93 0.89 8.63 2.08
CA THR A 93 -0.48 9.15 2.16
C THR A 93 -1.48 8.21 1.50
N ALA A 94 -1.16 7.60 0.36
CA ALA A 94 -2.00 6.58 -0.25
C ALA A 94 -2.22 5.36 0.67
N LEU A 95 -1.17 4.90 1.38
CA LEU A 95 -1.30 3.83 2.39
C LEU A 95 -2.18 4.24 3.57
N LEU A 96 -2.11 5.50 4.01
CA LEU A 96 -3.00 6.04 5.03
C LEU A 96 -4.46 6.10 4.55
N LEU A 97 -4.71 6.46 3.28
CA LEU A 97 -6.05 6.39 2.69
C LEU A 97 -6.59 4.97 2.73
N VAL A 98 -5.78 3.95 2.42
CA VAL A 98 -6.17 2.53 2.56
C VAL A 98 -6.47 2.17 4.02
N ALA A 99 -5.67 2.67 4.96
CA ALA A 99 -5.92 2.47 6.38
C ALA A 99 -7.28 3.06 6.82
N MET A 100 -7.65 4.23 6.29
CA MET A 100 -8.96 4.84 6.52
C MET A 100 -10.08 4.06 5.82
N SER A 101 -9.94 3.67 4.55
CA SER A 101 -10.95 2.91 3.82
C SER A 101 -11.26 1.57 4.49
N THR A 102 -10.24 0.89 5.05
CA THR A 102 -10.47 -0.34 5.84
C THR A 102 -11.20 -0.10 7.16
N ARG A 103 -11.24 1.12 7.66
CA ARG A 103 -12.06 1.50 8.83
C ARG A 103 -13.53 1.70 8.44
N TRP A 104 -13.80 2.21 7.23
CA TRP A 104 -15.14 2.34 6.66
C TRP A 104 -15.74 1.00 6.19
N LEU A 105 -14.88 0.04 5.84
CA LEU A 105 -15.30 -1.28 5.37
C LEU A 105 -15.60 -2.29 6.50
N ARG A 106 -15.37 -1.90 7.76
CA ARG A 106 -15.87 -2.65 8.92
C ARG A 106 -17.36 -2.35 9.08
N VAL A 107 -18.17 -3.01 8.26
CA VAL A 107 -19.61 -3.22 8.50
C VAL A 107 -19.78 -4.63 9.02
#